data_AF-A0A369JRH3-F1
#
_entry.id   AF-A0A369JRH3-F1
#
_cell.length_a   1.000
_cell.length_b   1.000
_cell.length_c   1.000
_cell.angle_alpha   90.00
_cell.angle_beta   90.00
_cell.angle_gamma   90.00
#
_symmetry.space_group_name_H-M   'P 1'
#
loop_
_entity.id
_entity.type
_entity.pdbx_description
1 polymer ?
#
loop_
_entity_poly.entity_id
_entity_poly.type
_entity_poly.pdbx_seq_one_letter_code
_entity_poly.pdbx_strand_id
1 'polypeptide(L)'
;MDVQTLKKQLEEFQLIRCSLLPGEIFTFLEDTDLWNELLEIYETNAILGSTPTSPAQIQVTLEAAKISFRVEVPTRYTGNLSEWPPSFSLKGENMTRIEQAQWHRIIEEKLQELSDTEYPIFQLLSVHLLPLLHEEIESHTQPPAVEQNHQDHGATSPPYHALLTSHHLISSNKRRSLQNWSASLSITGFAKVGYPGVIYAQGHKENVEEFVANIKAMQWLALRVRFVEPLEVEMQRDGCQRTWSEFQKVGEVVEEMRRLGREQFIVEMGIGSAGTK
;
A
#
# COMPACT_ATOMS: atom_id res chain seq x y z
N MET A 1 7.76 13.19 26.36
CA MET A 1 7.07 13.18 25.06
C MET A 1 5.65 13.69 25.28
N ASP A 2 5.13 14.58 24.44
CA ASP A 2 3.71 14.95 24.49
C ASP A 2 2.85 13.97 23.68
N VAL A 3 1.54 13.94 23.97
CA VAL A 3 0.61 12.97 23.38
C VAL A 3 0.45 13.16 21.86
N GLN A 4 0.58 14.37 21.32
CA GLN A 4 0.44 14.61 19.88
C GLN A 4 1.67 14.09 19.13
N THR A 5 2.86 14.34 19.66
CA THR A 5 4.11 13.77 19.15
C THR A 5 4.07 12.23 19.20
N LEU A 6 3.61 11.64 20.31
CA LEU A 6 3.44 10.20 20.41
C LEU A 6 2.47 9.66 19.34
N LYS A 7 1.33 10.32 19.12
CA LYS A 7 0.36 9.91 18.10
C LYS A 7 0.99 9.91 16.70
N LYS A 8 1.75 10.94 16.33
CA LYS A 8 2.44 10.98 15.02
C LYS A 8 3.45 9.84 14.87
N GLN A 9 4.18 9.48 15.92
CA GLN A 9 5.09 8.33 15.90
C GLN A 9 4.34 7.01 15.73
N LEU A 10 3.29 6.78 16.52
CA LEU A 10 2.47 5.56 16.44
C LEU A 10 1.78 5.44 15.08
N GLU A 11 1.29 6.55 14.54
CA GLU A 11 0.73 6.61 13.19
C GLU A 11 1.74 6.14 12.15
N GLU A 12 2.97 6.65 12.21
CA GLU A 12 4.04 6.28 11.28
C GLU A 12 4.49 4.82 11.44
N PHE A 13 4.61 4.33 12.68
CA PHE A 13 4.92 2.92 12.93
C PHE A 13 3.80 2.01 12.42
N GLN A 14 2.55 2.43 12.54
CA GLN A 14 1.43 1.70 11.99
C GLN A 14 1.46 1.66 10.47
N LEU A 15 1.78 2.80 9.83
CA LEU A 15 1.96 2.86 8.38
C LEU A 15 3.02 1.86 7.90
N ILE A 16 4.16 1.79 8.60
CA ILE A 16 5.23 0.83 8.29
C ILE A 16 4.76 -0.61 8.50
N ARG A 17 4.21 -0.96 9.67
CA ARG A 17 3.76 -2.34 9.95
C ARG A 17 2.76 -2.85 8.91
N CYS A 18 1.90 -1.97 8.44
CA CYS A 18 0.85 -2.36 7.51
C CYS A 18 1.25 -2.26 6.03
N SER A 19 2.44 -1.74 5.70
CA SER A 19 3.02 -1.79 4.35
C SER A 19 3.95 -2.97 4.12
N LEU A 20 4.37 -3.66 5.18
CA LEU A 20 5.32 -4.76 5.10
C LEU A 20 4.80 -5.94 4.26
N LEU A 21 5.67 -6.48 3.42
CA LEU A 21 5.46 -7.70 2.63
C LEU A 21 5.72 -8.97 3.46
N PRO A 22 5.27 -10.15 2.98
CA PRO A 22 5.69 -11.42 3.56
C PRO A 22 7.22 -11.54 3.60
N GLY A 23 7.77 -11.88 4.77
CA GLY A 23 9.22 -11.95 5.00
C GLY A 23 9.87 -10.62 5.39
N GLU A 24 9.11 -9.53 5.44
CA GLU A 24 9.52 -8.28 6.10
C GLU A 24 8.94 -8.24 7.51
N ILE A 25 9.80 -8.03 8.51
CA ILE A 25 9.43 -8.08 9.92
C ILE A 25 9.74 -6.75 10.58
N PHE A 26 8.71 -6.12 11.15
CA PHE A 26 8.85 -4.94 12.01
C PHE A 26 9.00 -5.37 13.47
N THR A 27 9.99 -4.84 14.17
CA THR A 27 10.19 -5.09 15.60
C THR A 27 10.65 -3.83 16.34
N PHE A 28 10.20 -3.65 17.57
CA PHE A 28 10.82 -2.72 18.53
C PHE A 28 12.01 -3.41 19.23
N LEU A 29 13.13 -2.70 19.34
CA LEU A 29 14.39 -3.22 19.91
C LEU A 29 14.55 -2.93 21.41
N GLU A 30 13.92 -1.87 21.89
CA GLU A 30 13.92 -1.45 23.29
C GLU A 30 12.49 -1.17 23.74
N ASP A 31 12.22 -1.39 25.03
CA ASP A 31 10.89 -1.24 25.63
C ASP A 31 9.77 -1.89 24.78
N THR A 32 10.08 -3.07 24.20
CA THR A 32 9.27 -3.73 23.17
C THR A 32 7.82 -3.92 23.59
N ASP A 33 7.58 -4.40 24.80
CA ASP A 33 6.22 -4.64 25.31
C ASP A 33 5.41 -3.35 25.40
N LEU A 34 6.03 -2.27 25.91
CA LEU A 34 5.38 -0.95 26.03
C LEU A 34 5.04 -0.39 24.66
N TRP A 35 5.97 -0.42 23.71
CA TRP A 35 5.74 0.13 22.37
C TRP A 35 4.70 -0.66 21.58
N ASN A 36 4.67 -1.99 21.72
CA ASN A 36 3.62 -2.82 21.12
C ASN A 36 2.25 -2.52 21.74
N GLU A 37 2.16 -2.41 23.07
CA GLU A 37 0.92 -2.06 23.77
C GLU A 37 0.39 -0.69 23.30
N LEU A 38 1.25 0.33 23.24
CA LEU A 38 0.88 1.66 22.77
C LEU A 38 0.35 1.65 21.33
N LEU A 39 0.96 0.83 20.47
CA LEU A 39 0.54 0.69 19.09
C LEU A 39 -0.81 -0.02 18.95
N GLU A 40 -1.07 -1.06 19.75
CA GLU A 40 -2.37 -1.74 19.82
C GLU A 40 -3.49 -0.83 20.37
N ILE A 41 -3.19 -0.03 21.40
CA ILE A 41 -4.10 0.99 21.93
C ILE A 41 -4.43 2.03 20.84
N TYR A 42 -3.42 2.44 20.06
CA TYR A 42 -3.62 3.36 18.94
C TYR A 42 -4.51 2.74 17.84
N GLU A 43 -4.26 1.49 17.45
CA GLU A 43 -5.07 0.75 16.46
C GLU A 43 -6.54 0.65 16.85
N THR A 44 -6.82 0.46 18.14
CA THR A 44 -8.18 0.34 18.69
C THR A 44 -8.85 1.69 18.99
N ASN A 45 -8.18 2.81 18.70
CA ASN A 45 -8.61 4.18 19.02
C ASN A 45 -8.90 4.40 20.51
N ALA A 46 -8.24 3.64 21.39
CA ALA A 46 -8.35 3.80 22.83
C ALA A 46 -7.53 5.02 23.33
N ILE A 47 -7.81 5.45 24.57
CA ILE A 47 -7.15 6.62 25.15
C ILE A 47 -5.72 6.24 25.57
N LEU A 48 -4.73 6.93 25.01
CA LEU A 48 -3.32 6.80 25.42
C LEU A 48 -3.15 7.35 26.85
N GLY A 49 -2.92 6.46 27.81
CA GLY A 49 -2.75 6.80 29.23
C GLY A 49 -1.30 6.97 29.68
N SER A 50 -0.34 6.44 28.92
CA SER A 50 1.10 6.48 29.22
C SER A 50 1.87 7.03 28.01
N THR A 51 3.01 7.67 28.28
CA THR A 51 3.93 8.15 27.25
C THR A 51 5.33 7.62 27.53
N PRO A 52 6.03 7.07 26.53
CA PRO A 52 7.39 6.59 26.71
C PRO A 52 8.35 7.76 26.98
N THR A 53 9.36 7.50 27.81
CA THR A 53 10.41 8.47 28.17
C THR A 53 11.68 8.28 27.35
N SER A 54 11.87 7.10 26.76
CA SER A 54 12.98 6.70 25.89
C SER A 54 12.62 6.91 24.41
N PRO A 55 13.62 7.17 23.53
CA PRO A 55 13.43 7.12 22.08
C PRO A 55 12.93 5.75 21.62
N ALA A 56 12.13 5.71 20.57
CA ALA A 56 11.76 4.43 19.97
C ALA A 56 12.95 3.90 19.14
N GLN A 57 13.25 2.61 19.26
CA GLN A 57 14.19 1.94 18.36
C GLN A 57 13.43 0.88 17.58
N ILE A 58 13.25 1.11 16.29
CA ILE A 58 12.55 0.19 15.40
C ILE A 58 13.53 -0.49 14.46
N GLN A 59 13.19 -1.69 14.05
CA GLN A 59 13.93 -2.45 13.06
C GLN A 59 12.96 -3.08 12.07
N VAL A 60 13.27 -2.96 10.78
CA VAL A 60 12.60 -3.68 9.70
C VAL A 60 13.61 -4.62 9.06
N THR A 61 13.35 -5.92 9.18
CA THR A 61 14.21 -6.99 8.67
C THR A 61 13.58 -7.65 7.46
N LEU A 62 14.29 -7.70 6.34
CA LEU A 62 13.93 -8.54 5.20
C LEU A 62 14.67 -9.87 5.33
N GLU A 63 13.93 -10.94 5.65
CA GLU A 63 14.48 -12.26 5.94
C GLU A 63 15.21 -12.86 4.75
N ALA A 64 14.70 -12.66 3.53
CA ALA A 64 15.28 -13.20 2.30
C ALA A 64 16.72 -12.72 2.05
N ALA A 65 17.00 -11.44 2.32
CA ALA A 65 18.34 -10.86 2.19
C ALA A 65 19.14 -10.88 3.51
N LYS A 66 18.50 -11.22 4.63
CA LYS A 66 19.06 -11.08 5.98
C LYS A 66 19.64 -9.69 6.25
N ILE A 67 18.95 -8.67 5.73
CA ILE A 67 19.28 -7.26 5.88
C ILE A 67 18.22 -6.61 6.77
N SER A 68 18.65 -5.73 7.66
CA SER A 68 17.83 -5.06 8.65
C SER A 68 18.11 -3.57 8.66
N PHE A 69 17.09 -2.77 8.38
CA PHE A 69 17.11 -1.33 8.56
C PHE A 69 16.71 -1.02 10.00
N ARG A 70 17.55 -0.27 10.70
CA ARG A 70 17.29 0.20 12.07
C ARG A 70 17.10 1.69 12.07
N VAL A 71 16.09 2.13 12.79
CA VAL A 71 15.76 3.55 12.94
C VAL A 71 15.65 3.89 14.42
N GLU A 72 16.40 4.90 14.85
CA GLU A 72 16.24 5.51 16.16
C GLU A 72 15.38 6.77 16.02
N VAL A 73 14.26 6.80 16.73
CA VAL A 73 13.24 7.84 16.61
C VAL A 73 13.23 8.67 17.90
N PRO A 74 13.72 9.92 17.86
CA PRO A 74 13.76 10.79 19.03
C PRO A 74 12.39 10.98 19.65
N THR A 75 12.34 11.17 20.97
CA THR A 75 11.08 11.41 21.71
C THR A 75 10.34 12.70 21.31
N ARG A 76 11.00 13.57 20.55
CA ARG A 76 10.49 14.85 20.04
C ARG A 76 10.25 14.85 18.53
N TYR A 77 10.39 13.71 17.86
CA TYR A 77 10.16 13.59 16.43
C TYR A 77 8.66 13.71 16.13
N THR A 78 8.28 14.67 15.27
CA THR A 78 6.89 15.09 15.00
C THR A 78 6.34 14.60 13.66
N GLY A 79 6.97 13.60 13.03
CA GLY A 79 6.53 13.08 11.73
C GLY A 79 7.10 13.83 10.52
N ASN A 80 8.20 14.58 10.69
CA ASN A 80 8.94 15.28 9.63
C ASN A 80 10.43 15.44 10.02
N LEU A 81 11.27 15.84 9.05
CA LEU A 81 12.73 15.89 9.22
C LEU A 81 13.28 17.24 9.76
N SER A 82 12.45 18.09 10.37
CA SER A 82 12.83 19.47 10.71
C SER A 82 13.82 19.60 11.89
N GLU A 83 13.35 19.45 13.13
CA GLU A 83 14.17 19.74 14.33
C GLU A 83 14.80 18.50 14.97
N TRP A 84 14.11 17.36 14.94
CA TRP A 84 14.54 16.13 15.63
C TRP A 84 14.45 14.93 14.68
N PRO A 85 15.29 14.90 13.62
CA PRO A 85 15.22 13.85 12.61
C PRO A 85 15.60 12.48 13.20
N PRO A 86 14.98 11.40 12.71
CA PRO A 86 15.35 10.05 13.08
C PRO A 86 16.73 9.68 12.49
N SER A 87 17.46 8.81 13.17
CA SER A 87 18.73 8.28 12.69
C SER A 87 18.52 6.92 12.05
N PHE A 88 19.18 6.66 10.92
CA PHE A 88 19.04 5.41 10.17
C PHE A 88 20.37 4.66 10.14
N SER A 89 20.31 3.35 10.29
CA SER A 89 21.46 2.47 10.16
C SER A 89 21.07 1.15 9.51
N LEU A 90 22.02 0.54 8.80
CA LEU A 90 21.83 -0.73 8.11
C LEU A 90 22.69 -1.82 8.72
N LYS A 91 22.11 -3.01 8.93
CA LYS A 91 22.83 -4.21 9.38
C LYS A 91 22.50 -5.38 8.46
N GLY A 92 23.52 -6.10 7.99
CA GLY A 92 23.35 -7.34 7.21
C GLY A 92 24.39 -8.37 7.60
N GLU A 93 24.05 -9.66 7.58
CA GLU A 93 24.94 -10.75 8.06
C GLU A 93 26.26 -10.85 7.30
N ASN A 94 26.27 -10.51 6.01
CA ASN A 94 27.45 -10.61 5.14
C ASN A 94 27.78 -9.29 4.40
N MET A 95 27.28 -8.16 4.91
CA MET A 95 27.40 -6.90 4.20
C MET A 95 28.82 -6.33 4.31
N THR A 96 29.43 -6.08 3.16
CA THR A 96 30.75 -5.46 3.03
C THR A 96 30.73 -3.99 3.44
N ARG A 97 31.90 -3.43 3.74
CA ARG A 97 32.04 -1.98 4.01
C ARG A 97 31.65 -1.11 2.81
N ILE A 98 31.80 -1.62 1.59
CA ILE A 98 31.47 -0.90 0.36
C ILE A 98 29.95 -0.83 0.20
N GLU A 99 29.25 -1.96 0.35
CA GLU A 99 27.78 -2.01 0.31
C GLU A 99 27.17 -1.15 1.43
N GLN A 100 27.72 -1.19 2.64
CA GLN A 100 27.30 -0.31 3.74
C GLN A 100 27.42 1.17 3.36
N ALA A 101 28.55 1.58 2.76
CA ALA A 101 28.76 2.96 2.35
C ALA A 101 27.79 3.38 1.22
N GLN A 102 27.50 2.47 0.29
CA GLN A 102 26.52 2.71 -0.77
C GLN A 102 25.11 2.91 -0.21
N TRP A 103 24.66 2.04 0.70
CA TRP A 103 23.35 2.18 1.33
C TRP A 103 23.23 3.43 2.20
N HIS A 104 24.26 3.80 2.96
CA HIS A 104 24.25 5.07 3.69
C HIS A 104 24.09 6.26 2.75
N ARG A 105 24.79 6.26 1.60
CA ARG A 105 24.64 7.32 0.59
C ARG A 105 23.22 7.38 0.01
N ILE A 106 22.63 6.22 -0.30
CA ILE A 106 21.24 6.13 -0.77
C ILE A 106 20.28 6.70 0.27
N ILE A 107 20.45 6.34 1.54
CA ILE A 107 19.62 6.84 2.64
C ILE A 107 19.72 8.36 2.76
N GLU A 108 20.94 8.92 2.75
CA GLU A 108 21.16 10.36 2.84
C GLU A 108 20.52 11.10 1.65
N GLU A 109 20.69 10.59 0.43
CA GLU A 109 20.10 11.16 -0.78
C GLU A 109 18.57 11.16 -0.70
N LYS A 110 17.97 10.03 -0.31
CA LYS A 110 16.51 9.92 -0.17
C LYS A 110 15.95 10.75 0.98
N LEU A 111 16.67 10.91 2.09
CA LEU A 111 16.24 11.81 3.16
C LEU A 111 16.20 13.27 2.72
N GLN A 112 17.13 13.70 1.86
CA GLN A 112 17.10 15.06 1.31
C GLN A 112 15.88 15.29 0.42
N GLU A 113 15.52 14.31 -0.42
CA GLU A 113 14.31 14.34 -1.25
C GLU A 113 13.02 14.40 -0.41
N LEU A 114 13.04 13.88 0.82
CA LEU A 114 11.90 13.78 1.72
C LEU A 114 11.77 14.93 2.73
N SER A 115 12.57 15.99 2.59
CA SER A 115 12.66 17.11 3.55
C SER A 115 11.32 17.76 3.90
N ASP A 116 10.40 17.88 2.95
CA ASP A 116 9.08 18.52 3.12
C ASP A 116 7.91 17.51 3.24
N THR A 117 8.21 16.23 3.48
CA THR A 117 7.19 15.16 3.52
C THR A 117 6.71 14.85 4.93
N GLU A 118 5.44 14.46 5.04
CA GLU A 118 4.92 13.80 6.25
C GLU A 118 5.31 12.32 6.24
N TYR A 119 5.67 11.82 7.42
CA TYR A 119 6.04 10.43 7.67
C TYR A 119 7.28 9.95 6.88
N PRO A 120 8.42 10.66 6.97
CA PRO A 120 9.66 10.34 6.25
C PRO A 120 10.25 8.95 6.56
N ILE A 121 10.07 8.39 7.76
CA ILE A 121 10.51 7.02 8.10
C ILE A 121 9.72 6.01 7.26
N PHE A 122 8.39 6.18 7.21
CA PHE A 122 7.53 5.34 6.37
C PHE A 122 7.90 5.47 4.89
N GLN A 123 8.03 6.70 4.38
CA GLN A 123 8.39 6.96 2.99
C GLN A 123 9.75 6.33 2.66
N LEU A 124 10.76 6.58 3.49
CA LEU A 124 12.09 6.05 3.26
C LEU A 124 12.10 4.53 3.28
N LEU A 125 11.58 3.88 4.33
CA LEU A 125 11.61 2.43 4.44
C LEU A 125 10.75 1.75 3.38
N SER A 126 9.47 2.11 3.30
CA SER A 126 8.47 1.37 2.52
C SER A 126 8.44 1.75 1.05
N VAL A 127 8.76 3.00 0.70
CA VAL A 127 8.65 3.49 -0.68
C VAL A 127 10.01 3.48 -1.39
N HIS A 128 11.13 3.55 -0.65
CA HIS A 128 12.45 3.62 -1.25
C HIS A 128 13.32 2.41 -0.92
N LEU A 129 13.64 2.16 0.35
CA LEU A 129 14.69 1.20 0.71
C LEU A 129 14.29 -0.25 0.52
N LEU A 130 13.09 -0.66 0.98
CA LEU A 130 12.61 -2.03 0.81
C LEU A 130 12.43 -2.40 -0.68
N PRO A 131 11.81 -1.56 -1.54
CA PRO A 131 11.72 -1.85 -2.97
C PRO A 131 13.08 -2.01 -3.65
N LEU A 132 14.06 -1.14 -3.35
CA LEU A 132 15.40 -1.26 -3.91
C LEU A 132 16.07 -2.59 -3.51
N LEU A 133 15.86 -3.01 -2.26
CA LEU A 133 16.42 -4.26 -1.77
C LEU A 133 15.75 -5.48 -2.42
N HIS A 134 14.44 -5.43 -2.68
CA HIS A 134 13.75 -6.47 -3.45
C HIS A 134 14.24 -6.56 -4.88
N GLU A 135 14.43 -5.42 -5.55
CA GLU A 135 14.96 -5.38 -6.93
C GLU A 135 16.36 -6.01 -7.00
N GLU A 136 17.22 -5.75 -6.01
CA GLU A 136 18.54 -6.35 -5.92
C GLU A 136 18.44 -7.89 -5.78
N ILE A 137 17.58 -8.40 -4.90
CA ILE A 137 17.35 -9.84 -4.72
C ILE A 137 16.80 -10.49 -6.00
N GLU A 138 15.79 -9.88 -6.62
CA GLU A 138 15.17 -10.39 -7.84
C GLU A 138 16.16 -10.44 -8.99
N SER A 139 17.03 -9.42 -9.12
CA SER A 139 18.10 -9.38 -10.14
C SER A 139 19.10 -10.53 -9.99
N HIS A 140 19.30 -11.04 -8.77
CA HIS A 140 20.18 -12.16 -8.47
C HIS A 140 19.50 -13.54 -8.58
N THR A 141 18.17 -13.60 -8.72
CA THR A 141 17.40 -14.84 -8.58
C THR A 141 16.64 -15.26 -9.85
N GLN A 142 16.83 -14.63 -11.02
CA GLN A 142 16.08 -15.01 -12.24
C GLN A 142 16.48 -16.38 -12.84
N PRO A 143 15.55 -17.36 -12.96
CA PRO A 143 15.48 -18.27 -14.11
C PRO A 143 14.66 -17.64 -15.27
N PRO A 144 14.82 -18.14 -16.52
CA PRO A 144 14.28 -17.47 -17.70
C PRO A 144 12.74 -17.49 -17.76
N ALA A 145 12.17 -16.39 -18.23
CA ALA A 145 10.75 -16.16 -18.42
C ALA A 145 10.09 -17.24 -19.29
N VAL A 146 8.95 -17.78 -18.82
CA VAL A 146 8.08 -18.65 -19.61
C VAL A 146 7.12 -17.76 -20.40
N GLU A 147 7.32 -17.69 -21.71
CA GLU A 147 6.33 -17.18 -22.65
C GLU A 147 5.08 -18.07 -22.60
N GLN A 148 3.94 -17.51 -22.23
CA GLN A 148 2.65 -18.17 -22.41
C GLN A 148 1.93 -17.58 -23.62
N ASN A 149 1.84 -18.41 -24.66
CA ASN A 149 1.05 -18.17 -25.86
C ASN A 149 -0.42 -17.96 -25.50
N HIS A 150 -0.98 -16.80 -25.86
CA HIS A 150 -2.42 -16.60 -25.90
C HIS A 150 -2.99 -17.39 -27.09
N GLN A 151 -3.69 -18.48 -26.80
CA GLN A 151 -4.59 -19.11 -27.76
C GLN A 151 -5.96 -18.41 -27.68
N ASP A 152 -6.33 -17.83 -28.82
CA ASP A 152 -7.66 -17.30 -29.09
C ASP A 152 -8.65 -18.46 -29.21
N HIS A 153 -9.53 -18.61 -28.21
CA HIS A 153 -10.64 -19.55 -28.25
C HIS A 153 -11.94 -18.81 -27.92
N GLY A 154 -12.66 -18.48 -29.00
CA GLY A 154 -14.02 -17.99 -28.98
C GLY A 154 -14.98 -18.98 -28.33
N ALA A 155 -15.40 -18.67 -27.11
CA ALA A 155 -16.70 -19.00 -26.56
C ALA A 155 -17.08 -17.83 -25.64
N THR A 156 -18.21 -17.17 -25.90
CA THR A 156 -18.69 -16.00 -25.15
C THR A 156 -19.04 -16.37 -23.71
N SER A 157 -18.03 -16.42 -22.85
CA SER A 157 -18.20 -16.41 -21.40
C SER A 157 -18.82 -15.07 -20.99
N PRO A 158 -19.72 -15.05 -19.99
CA PRO A 158 -20.21 -13.78 -19.46
C PRO A 158 -19.02 -12.96 -18.95
N PRO A 159 -18.99 -11.63 -19.19
CA PRO A 159 -17.92 -10.78 -18.70
C PRO A 159 -17.86 -10.85 -17.17
N TYR A 160 -16.69 -10.64 -16.59
CA TYR A 160 -16.49 -10.63 -15.14
C TYR A 160 -16.36 -9.20 -14.63
N HIS A 161 -16.57 -9.06 -13.33
CA HIS A 161 -16.21 -7.85 -12.63
C HIS A 161 -15.59 -8.13 -11.26
N ALA A 162 -14.85 -7.16 -10.76
CA ALA A 162 -14.20 -7.22 -9.47
C ALA A 162 -14.30 -5.88 -8.75
N LEU A 163 -14.42 -5.95 -7.43
CA LEU A 163 -14.32 -4.79 -6.54
C LEU A 163 -13.25 -5.04 -5.50
N LEU A 164 -12.33 -4.08 -5.38
CA LEU A 164 -11.28 -4.09 -4.39
C LEU A 164 -11.31 -2.79 -3.59
N THR A 165 -11.00 -2.90 -2.31
CA THR A 165 -10.85 -1.74 -1.43
C THR A 165 -9.51 -1.79 -0.74
N SER A 166 -8.84 -0.66 -0.62
CA SER A 166 -7.66 -0.48 0.21
C SER A 166 -7.88 0.69 1.15
N HIS A 167 -7.00 0.85 2.13
CA HIS A 167 -7.03 2.01 3.02
C HIS A 167 -6.85 3.33 2.25
N HIS A 168 -6.02 3.33 1.20
CA HIS A 168 -5.90 4.45 0.27
C HIS A 168 -5.26 4.02 -1.06
N LEU A 169 -5.52 4.81 -2.10
CA LEU A 169 -4.83 4.76 -3.39
C LEU A 169 -4.22 6.13 -3.69
N ILE A 170 -3.04 6.44 -3.11
CA ILE A 170 -2.35 7.72 -3.31
C ILE A 170 -1.14 7.58 -4.24
N SER A 171 -0.42 6.45 -4.15
CA SER A 171 0.80 6.19 -4.92
C SER A 171 0.60 6.40 -6.42
N SER A 172 1.37 7.34 -6.98
CA SER A 172 1.42 7.63 -8.42
C SER A 172 1.85 6.42 -9.25
N ASN A 173 2.73 5.57 -8.70
CA ASN A 173 3.15 4.32 -9.34
C ASN A 173 1.97 3.34 -9.47
N LYS A 174 1.21 3.10 -8.38
CA LYS A 174 0.02 2.23 -8.43
C LYS A 174 -1.02 2.77 -9.41
N ARG A 175 -1.27 4.08 -9.40
CA ARG A 175 -2.20 4.74 -10.33
C ARG A 175 -1.77 4.54 -11.79
N ARG A 176 -0.49 4.74 -12.10
CA ARG A 176 0.06 4.50 -13.43
C ARG A 176 -0.06 3.04 -13.84
N SER A 177 0.26 2.10 -12.95
CA SER A 177 0.12 0.67 -13.21
C SER A 177 -1.33 0.28 -13.50
N LEU A 178 -2.29 0.77 -12.70
CA LEU A 178 -3.72 0.56 -12.93
C LEU A 178 -4.15 1.09 -14.30
N GLN A 179 -3.72 2.31 -14.67
CA GLN A 179 -4.01 2.88 -15.99
C GLN A 179 -3.43 2.02 -17.11
N ASN A 180 -2.17 1.60 -17.00
CA ASN A 180 -1.49 0.79 -18.02
C ASN A 180 -2.15 -0.58 -18.19
N TRP A 181 -2.39 -1.29 -17.09
CA TRP A 181 -3.05 -2.60 -17.14
C TRP A 181 -4.50 -2.48 -17.62
N SER A 182 -5.20 -1.40 -17.28
CA SER A 182 -6.56 -1.21 -17.75
C SER A 182 -6.62 -1.10 -19.29
N ALA A 183 -5.66 -0.40 -19.88
CA ALA A 183 -5.54 -0.29 -21.33
C ALA A 183 -5.11 -1.61 -21.97
N SER A 184 -4.06 -2.27 -21.44
CA SER A 184 -3.51 -3.49 -22.05
C SER A 184 -4.45 -4.69 -21.94
N LEU A 185 -5.18 -4.81 -20.82
CA LEU A 185 -6.12 -5.91 -20.57
C LEU A 185 -7.56 -5.56 -20.98
N SER A 186 -7.77 -4.42 -21.65
CA SER A 186 -9.10 -3.95 -22.06
C SER A 186 -10.10 -3.93 -20.89
N ILE A 187 -9.64 -3.51 -19.71
CA ILE A 187 -10.46 -3.37 -18.52
C ILE A 187 -11.14 -2.01 -18.52
N THR A 188 -12.43 -2.04 -18.23
CA THR A 188 -13.25 -0.86 -18.02
C THR A 188 -13.59 -0.75 -16.53
N GLY A 189 -13.85 0.47 -16.03
CA GLY A 189 -14.15 0.67 -14.62
C GLY A 189 -13.49 1.92 -14.08
N PHE A 190 -13.15 1.92 -12.80
CA PHE A 190 -12.60 3.09 -12.14
C PHE A 190 -11.67 2.77 -10.96
N ALA A 191 -10.83 3.74 -10.64
CA ALA A 191 -10.08 3.81 -9.40
C ALA A 191 -10.39 5.13 -8.67
N LYS A 192 -10.87 5.04 -7.43
CA LYS A 192 -10.99 6.18 -6.53
C LYS A 192 -9.67 6.37 -5.79
N VAL A 193 -9.02 7.49 -6.08
CA VAL A 193 -7.74 7.94 -5.53
C VAL A 193 -7.96 8.56 -4.14
N GLY A 194 -6.95 8.52 -3.27
CA GLY A 194 -7.05 9.02 -1.89
C GLY A 194 -7.69 8.01 -0.92
N TYR A 195 -8.41 8.50 0.10
CA TYR A 195 -8.98 7.69 1.19
C TYR A 195 -10.52 7.54 1.12
N PRO A 196 -11.10 6.32 1.27
CA PRO A 196 -10.44 5.03 1.08
C PRO A 196 -10.02 4.86 -0.39
N GLY A 197 -9.17 3.87 -0.68
CA GLY A 197 -8.92 3.44 -2.05
C GLY A 197 -10.00 2.47 -2.50
N VAL A 198 -10.61 2.70 -3.66
CA VAL A 198 -11.64 1.82 -4.22
C VAL A 198 -11.31 1.56 -5.68
N ILE A 199 -11.35 0.30 -6.10
CA ILE A 199 -11.03 -0.10 -7.47
C ILE A 199 -12.13 -1.03 -7.95
N TYR A 200 -12.78 -0.64 -9.04
CA TYR A 200 -13.76 -1.47 -9.72
C TYR A 200 -13.27 -1.76 -11.14
N ALA A 201 -13.31 -3.04 -11.52
CA ALA A 201 -12.84 -3.52 -12.81
C ALA A 201 -13.89 -4.42 -13.46
N GLN A 202 -14.07 -4.29 -14.77
CA GLN A 202 -14.98 -5.09 -15.58
C GLN A 202 -14.33 -5.40 -16.94
N GLY A 203 -14.44 -6.65 -17.39
CA GLY A 203 -13.88 -7.08 -18.68
C GLY A 203 -14.11 -8.58 -18.94
N HIS A 204 -13.32 -9.15 -19.84
CA HIS A 204 -13.25 -10.61 -20.01
C HIS A 204 -12.72 -11.27 -18.73
N LYS A 205 -13.15 -12.51 -18.48
CA LYS A 205 -12.83 -13.23 -17.25
C LYS A 205 -11.32 -13.26 -16.99
N GLU A 206 -10.57 -13.72 -17.98
CA GLU A 206 -9.13 -13.94 -17.89
C GLU A 206 -8.41 -12.61 -17.61
N ASN A 207 -8.84 -11.55 -18.29
CA ASN A 207 -8.29 -10.21 -18.14
C ASN A 207 -8.58 -9.63 -16.75
N VAL A 208 -9.79 -9.83 -16.21
CA VAL A 208 -10.15 -9.36 -14.86
C VAL A 208 -9.37 -10.14 -13.80
N GLU A 209 -9.23 -11.45 -13.95
CA GLU A 209 -8.44 -12.30 -13.06
C GLU A 209 -6.96 -11.89 -13.06
N GLU A 210 -6.39 -11.62 -14.23
CA GLU A 210 -5.03 -11.11 -14.39
C GLU A 210 -4.87 -9.71 -13.78
N PHE A 211 -5.80 -8.80 -14.06
CA PHE A 211 -5.78 -7.45 -13.50
C PHE A 211 -5.82 -7.48 -11.97
N VAL A 212 -6.66 -8.33 -11.38
CA VAL A 212 -6.73 -8.55 -9.93
C VAL A 212 -5.45 -9.18 -9.41
N ALA A 213 -4.84 -10.13 -10.12
CA ALA A 213 -3.55 -10.72 -9.76
C ALA A 213 -2.44 -9.67 -9.71
N ASN A 214 -2.34 -8.82 -10.74
CA ASN A 214 -1.39 -7.70 -10.82
C ASN A 214 -1.59 -6.69 -9.68
N ILE A 215 -2.85 -6.38 -9.34
CA ILE A 215 -3.14 -5.54 -8.18
C ILE A 215 -2.64 -6.18 -6.88
N LYS A 216 -2.99 -7.44 -6.62
CA LYS A 216 -2.57 -8.15 -5.40
C LYS A 216 -1.05 -8.29 -5.29
N ALA A 217 -0.34 -8.32 -6.41
CA ALA A 217 1.12 -8.41 -6.43
C ALA A 217 1.81 -7.09 -6.01
N MET A 218 1.12 -5.96 -6.03
CA MET A 218 1.64 -4.71 -5.46
C MET A 218 1.45 -4.67 -3.94
N GLN A 219 2.26 -3.87 -3.25
CA GLN A 219 2.07 -3.58 -1.82
C GLN A 219 0.82 -2.72 -1.60
N TRP A 220 -0.09 -3.08 -0.69
CA TRP A 220 -1.26 -2.25 -0.36
C TRP A 220 -1.59 -2.28 1.13
N LEU A 221 -1.97 -1.13 1.67
CA LEU A 221 -2.51 -1.04 3.01
C LEU A 221 -3.97 -1.54 3.04
N ALA A 222 -4.22 -2.61 3.81
CA ALA A 222 -5.55 -3.20 4.02
C ALA A 222 -6.33 -3.51 2.72
N LEU A 223 -5.65 -4.05 1.70
CA LEU A 223 -6.32 -4.47 0.47
C LEU A 223 -7.26 -5.64 0.74
N ARG A 224 -8.51 -5.51 0.29
CA ARG A 224 -9.53 -6.55 0.32
C ARG A 224 -10.12 -6.68 -1.07
N VAL A 225 -10.07 -7.89 -1.61
CA VAL A 225 -10.88 -8.28 -2.77
C VAL A 225 -12.28 -8.58 -2.23
N ARG A 226 -13.28 -7.78 -2.63
CA ARG A 226 -14.66 -7.93 -2.16
C ARG A 226 -15.38 -9.02 -2.93
N PHE A 227 -15.22 -9.02 -4.24
CA PHE A 227 -15.70 -10.07 -5.12
C PHE A 227 -14.90 -10.08 -6.42
N VAL A 228 -14.93 -11.24 -7.07
CA VAL A 228 -14.59 -11.45 -8.47
C VAL A 228 -15.63 -12.44 -8.98
N GLU A 229 -16.60 -11.98 -9.77
CA GLU A 229 -17.76 -12.80 -10.15
C GLU A 229 -18.21 -12.52 -11.60
N PRO A 230 -18.97 -13.46 -12.20
CA PRO A 230 -19.60 -13.22 -13.50
C PRO A 230 -20.62 -12.08 -13.42
N LEU A 231 -20.63 -11.22 -14.43
CA LEU A 231 -21.62 -10.17 -14.59
C LEU A 231 -22.87 -10.78 -15.24
N GLU A 232 -24.01 -10.69 -14.54
CA GLU A 232 -25.30 -11.16 -15.05
C GLU A 232 -25.75 -10.34 -16.28
N VAL A 233 -26.22 -11.05 -17.31
CA VAL A 233 -26.38 -10.58 -18.70
C VAL A 233 -27.39 -9.42 -18.85
N GLU A 234 -28.24 -9.15 -17.85
CA GLU A 234 -29.29 -8.12 -17.93
C GLU A 234 -28.75 -6.67 -17.98
N MET A 235 -27.46 -6.45 -17.66
CA MET A 235 -26.84 -5.11 -17.60
C MET A 235 -26.15 -4.66 -18.91
N GLN A 236 -26.25 -5.43 -20.00
CA GLN A 236 -25.60 -5.12 -21.28
C GLN A 236 -26.25 -4.00 -22.12
N ARG A 237 -27.29 -3.32 -21.62
CA ARG A 237 -28.08 -2.36 -22.42
C ARG A 237 -27.52 -0.94 -22.52
N ASP A 238 -26.26 -0.72 -22.19
CA ASP A 238 -25.64 0.58 -22.43
C ASP A 238 -24.42 0.42 -23.34
N GLY A 239 -24.63 0.63 -24.64
CA GLY A 239 -23.63 0.58 -25.70
C GLY A 239 -22.58 1.70 -25.64
N CYS A 240 -22.34 2.25 -24.44
CA CYS A 240 -21.30 3.21 -24.20
C CYS A 240 -19.99 2.45 -23.98
N GLN A 241 -19.01 2.70 -24.84
CA GLN A 241 -17.64 2.18 -24.73
C GLN A 241 -17.05 2.69 -23.42
N ARG A 242 -17.16 1.88 -22.35
CA ARG A 242 -16.72 2.29 -21.01
C ARG A 242 -15.20 2.36 -21.01
N THR A 243 -14.63 3.47 -20.53
CA THR A 243 -13.19 3.65 -20.39
C THR A 243 -12.81 3.65 -18.92
N TRP A 244 -11.54 3.31 -18.62
CA TRP A 244 -11.01 3.44 -17.27
C TRP A 244 -11.02 4.89 -16.80
N SER A 245 -11.50 5.14 -15.59
CA SER A 245 -11.64 6.49 -15.01
C SER A 245 -11.00 6.60 -13.62
N GLU A 246 -10.49 7.78 -13.28
CA GLU A 246 -10.06 8.08 -11.91
C GLU A 246 -11.06 8.99 -11.19
N PHE A 247 -11.46 8.62 -9.98
CA PHE A 247 -12.35 9.41 -9.14
C PHE A 247 -11.59 10.00 -7.95
N GLN A 248 -12.05 11.14 -7.46
CA GLN A 248 -11.47 11.79 -6.28
C GLN A 248 -12.39 11.68 -5.08
N LYS A 249 -13.71 11.74 -5.31
CA LYS A 249 -14.73 11.78 -4.26
C LYS A 249 -15.43 10.45 -4.12
N VAL A 250 -15.77 10.09 -2.89
CA VAL A 250 -16.59 8.91 -2.60
C VAL A 250 -17.98 9.00 -3.25
N GLY A 251 -18.53 10.21 -3.39
CA GLY A 251 -19.82 10.41 -4.07
C GLY A 251 -19.84 9.89 -5.51
N GLU A 252 -18.73 10.03 -6.25
CA GLU A 252 -18.60 9.54 -7.63
C GLU A 252 -18.63 8.01 -7.67
N VAL A 253 -18.01 7.35 -6.67
CA VAL A 253 -18.07 5.89 -6.51
C VAL A 253 -19.49 5.42 -6.26
N VAL A 254 -20.23 6.09 -5.37
CA VAL A 254 -21.62 5.73 -5.03
C VAL A 254 -22.53 5.90 -6.24
N GLU A 255 -22.40 7.01 -6.98
CA GLU A 255 -23.18 7.28 -8.18
C GLU A 255 -22.91 6.24 -9.27
N GLU A 256 -21.65 5.91 -9.51
CA GLU A 256 -21.27 4.93 -10.52
C GLU A 256 -21.71 3.51 -10.12
N MET A 257 -21.56 3.11 -8.86
CA MET A 257 -22.00 1.80 -8.39
C MET A 257 -23.54 1.69 -8.35
N ARG A 258 -24.26 2.78 -8.13
CA ARG A 258 -25.73 2.84 -8.30
C ARG A 258 -26.13 2.65 -9.75
N ARG A 259 -25.44 3.33 -10.68
CA ARG A 259 -25.66 3.16 -12.12
C ARG A 259 -25.43 1.72 -12.57
N LEU A 260 -24.45 1.05 -11.96
CA LEU A 260 -24.18 -0.37 -12.17
C LEU A 260 -25.14 -1.31 -11.41
N GLY A 261 -26.12 -0.80 -10.64
CA GLY A 261 -27.06 -1.63 -9.87
C GLY A 261 -26.42 -2.37 -8.69
N ARG A 262 -25.27 -1.89 -8.20
CA ARG A 262 -24.41 -2.56 -7.21
C ARG A 262 -24.07 -1.66 -6.02
N GLU A 263 -24.90 -0.67 -5.74
CA GLU A 263 -24.68 0.29 -4.64
C GLU A 263 -24.59 -0.38 -3.27
N GLN A 264 -25.28 -1.51 -3.06
CA GLN A 264 -25.27 -2.26 -1.80
C GLN A 264 -23.86 -2.60 -1.34
N PHE A 265 -22.95 -2.94 -2.25
CA PHE A 265 -21.57 -3.30 -1.93
C PHE A 265 -20.77 -2.12 -1.38
N ILE A 266 -21.12 -0.88 -1.74
CA ILE A 266 -20.47 0.32 -1.24
C ILE A 266 -21.09 0.77 0.09
N VAL A 267 -22.43 0.72 0.18
CA VAL A 267 -23.18 1.15 1.36
C VAL A 267 -22.94 0.23 2.57
N GLU A 268 -22.89 -1.09 2.38
CA GLU A 268 -22.57 -2.06 3.43
C GLU A 268 -21.16 -1.87 4.01
N MET A 269 -20.24 -1.27 3.23
CA MET A 269 -18.89 -0.95 3.68
C MET A 269 -18.81 0.39 4.45
N GLY A 270 -19.93 1.08 4.67
CA GLY A 270 -19.97 2.41 5.28
C GLY A 270 -19.44 3.53 4.39
N ILE A 271 -19.07 3.23 3.15
CA ILE A 271 -18.52 4.18 2.17
C ILE A 271 -19.70 5.01 1.63
N GLY A 272 -19.72 6.31 1.94
CA GLY A 272 -20.80 7.23 1.52
C GLY A 272 -21.89 7.51 2.57
N SER A 273 -21.77 6.95 3.79
CA SER A 273 -22.75 7.18 4.87
C SER A 273 -22.63 8.57 5.53
N ALA A 274 -21.59 9.33 5.23
CA ALA A 274 -21.43 10.72 5.67
C ALA A 274 -22.19 11.66 4.74
N GLY A 275 -23.53 11.68 4.84
CA GLY A 275 -24.35 12.55 4.00
C GLY A 275 -25.87 12.51 4.24
N THR A 276 -26.36 11.80 5.25
CA THR A 276 -27.77 11.89 5.68
C THR A 276 -27.85 12.38 7.13
N LYS A 277 -27.70 13.69 7.27
CA LYS A 277 -28.41 14.47 8.29
C LYS A 277 -28.88 15.77 7.64
#